data_AF-A0A6B0GN29-F1
#
_entry.id   AF-A0A6B0GN29-F1
#
_cell.length_a   1.000
_cell.length_b   1.000
_cell.length_c   1.000
_cell.angle_alpha   90.00
_cell.angle_beta   90.00
_cell.angle_gamma   90.00
#
_symmetry.space_group_name_H-M   'P 1'
#
loop_
_entity.id
_entity.type
_entity.pdbx_description
1 polymer ?
#
loop_
_entity_poly.entity_id
_entity_poly.type
_entity_poly.pdbx_seq_one_letter_code
_entity_poly.pdbx_strand_id
1 'polypeptide(L)'
;MPRSATVLVLPSGLAGRLAPPELADLHAHAAPDAVLVPQQVYAPGRFRPPESDVPILTPEGDVTDLGGIGLAVCDSLEHVHTLDRDDATYLASNLLTVETDPMALDTRLAGAAAYREALGEREGLVHLATGVPADYRRAWSGLDVQGVAPVETQGAPAVPVLSLHDDGTVAVEAVRTDRLGLRALSGVGERRATTLARAGYDRATLAETPAHELATLEGFGRSSARTAVRSARALEAGTVLRTGDAPLPADPVFLDIETDGLRPSVVWQVGVLHRGEYRSFLARNPDDAPAMLGAFLDWLSGSEGTLVAWNGWGFDFPVLDEHVSQHRSARGDVWRRQSKCDLLQWARDEGNAVLPGRTNELEAVAGALGYEGHDTGLTGAETARRYRAWMDGGPEPDWERHRAYCEDDVRMLADVFEAVAATDRVETSIAERTSDDSGDTRQGSLSEF
;
A
#
# COMPACT_ATOMS: atom_id res chain seq x y z
N MET A 1 -18.46 -5.37 -12.28
CA MET A 1 -17.27 -5.35 -11.41
C MET A 1 -17.39 -6.54 -10.48
N PRO A 2 -16.29 -7.28 -10.22
CA PRO A 2 -16.30 -8.34 -9.22
C PRO A 2 -16.76 -7.75 -7.88
N ARG A 3 -17.51 -8.52 -7.10
CA ARG A 3 -17.90 -8.08 -5.76
C ARG A 3 -16.69 -8.22 -4.85
N SER A 4 -16.49 -7.22 -4.00
CA SER A 4 -15.45 -7.24 -2.97
C SER A 4 -16.03 -6.84 -1.61
N ALA A 5 -15.42 -7.36 -0.55
CA ALA A 5 -15.73 -7.02 0.83
C ALA A 5 -14.44 -6.77 1.60
N THR A 6 -14.40 -5.69 2.37
CA THR A 6 -13.25 -5.27 3.16
C THR A 6 -13.38 -5.78 4.60
N VAL A 7 -12.41 -6.57 5.04
CA VAL A 7 -12.38 -7.16 6.39
C VAL A 7 -11.15 -6.68 7.15
N LEU A 8 -11.36 -5.95 8.24
CA LEU A 8 -10.30 -5.53 9.16
C LEU A 8 -10.02 -6.64 10.17
N VAL A 9 -8.79 -7.16 10.23
CA VAL A 9 -8.44 -8.23 11.17
C VAL A 9 -7.78 -7.65 12.41
N LEU A 10 -8.51 -7.62 13.51
CA LEU A 10 -8.07 -6.93 14.72
C LEU A 10 -8.04 -7.87 15.93
N PRO A 11 -6.90 -8.55 16.19
CA PRO A 11 -6.76 -9.41 17.36
C PRO A 11 -6.90 -8.63 18.68
N SER A 12 -7.52 -9.27 19.68
CA SER A 12 -7.78 -8.68 20.99
C SER A 12 -6.55 -8.05 21.65
N GLY A 13 -5.39 -8.71 21.57
CA GLY A 13 -4.14 -8.21 22.14
C GLY A 13 -3.58 -6.97 21.43
N LEU A 14 -3.92 -6.75 20.15
CA LEU A 14 -3.53 -5.56 19.41
C LEU A 14 -4.51 -4.42 19.65
N ALA A 15 -5.82 -4.69 19.63
CA ALA A 15 -6.85 -3.70 19.96
C ALA A 15 -6.64 -3.08 21.34
N GLY A 16 -6.28 -3.90 22.34
CA GLY A 16 -6.02 -3.41 23.71
C GLY A 16 -4.79 -2.49 23.84
N ARG A 17 -3.94 -2.40 22.81
CA ARG A 17 -2.76 -1.52 22.78
C ARG A 17 -3.00 -0.21 22.05
N LEU A 18 -4.04 -0.13 21.22
CA LEU A 18 -4.37 1.07 20.45
C LEU A 18 -5.22 2.03 21.30
N ALA A 19 -4.89 3.32 21.25
CA ALA A 19 -5.70 4.36 21.85
C ALA A 19 -7.00 4.56 21.04
N PRO A 20 -8.09 5.09 21.65
CA PRO A 20 -9.35 5.32 20.93
C PRO A 20 -9.21 6.13 19.62
N PRO A 21 -8.38 7.20 19.55
CA PRO A 21 -8.15 7.91 18.30
C PRO A 21 -7.43 7.07 17.23
N GLU A 22 -6.54 6.16 17.64
CA GLU A 22 -5.83 5.27 16.71
C GLU A 22 -6.78 4.20 16.14
N LEU A 23 -7.69 3.67 16.97
CA LEU A 23 -8.75 2.77 16.53
C LEU A 23 -9.73 3.46 15.58
N ALA A 24 -10.13 4.69 15.89
CA ALA A 24 -11.00 5.48 15.01
C ALA A 24 -10.30 5.77 13.67
N ASP A 25 -9.02 6.14 13.69
CA ASP A 25 -8.23 6.38 12.48
C ASP A 25 -8.05 5.11 11.63
N LEU A 26 -7.77 3.96 12.27
CA LEU A 26 -7.68 2.67 11.59
C LEU A 26 -9.01 2.27 10.95
N HIS A 27 -10.13 2.44 11.66
CA HIS A 27 -11.45 2.14 11.11
C HIS A 27 -11.83 3.07 9.96
N ALA A 28 -11.50 4.37 10.07
CA ALA A 28 -11.72 5.34 9.00
C ALA A 28 -10.83 5.04 7.78
N HIS A 29 -9.59 4.58 7.98
CA HIS A 29 -8.71 4.12 6.91
C HIS A 29 -9.28 2.91 6.18
N ALA A 30 -9.57 1.84 6.94
CA ALA A 30 -9.95 0.56 6.37
C ALA A 30 -11.38 0.57 5.81
N ALA A 31 -12.25 1.48 6.28
CA ALA A 31 -13.67 1.53 5.96
C ALA A 31 -14.31 0.12 5.88
N PRO A 32 -14.13 -0.74 6.90
CA PRO A 32 -14.38 -2.16 6.75
C PRO A 32 -15.86 -2.50 6.68
N ASP A 33 -16.23 -3.48 5.85
CA ASP A 33 -17.54 -4.13 5.86
C ASP A 33 -17.71 -5.06 7.06
N ALA A 34 -16.60 -5.57 7.61
CA ALA A 34 -16.59 -6.37 8.84
C ALA A 34 -15.26 -6.27 9.61
N VAL A 35 -15.31 -6.49 10.92
CA VAL A 35 -14.13 -6.61 11.78
C VAL A 35 -13.98 -8.05 12.27
N LEU A 36 -12.94 -8.75 11.83
CA LEU A 36 -12.62 -10.10 12.30
C LEU A 36 -11.80 -10.05 13.60
N VAL A 37 -12.33 -10.64 14.67
CA VAL A 37 -11.64 -10.77 15.97
C VAL A 37 -11.33 -12.25 16.23
N PRO A 38 -10.14 -12.74 15.81
CA PRO A 38 -9.87 -14.18 15.74
C PRO A 38 -9.76 -14.90 17.08
N GLN A 39 -9.62 -14.17 18.19
CA GLN A 39 -9.62 -14.73 19.55
C GLN A 39 -10.38 -13.81 20.49
N GLN A 40 -11.45 -14.31 21.13
CA GLN A 40 -12.16 -13.60 22.18
C GLN A 40 -11.33 -13.66 23.48
N VAL A 41 -10.62 -12.58 23.81
CA VAL A 41 -9.93 -12.46 25.12
C VAL A 41 -10.56 -11.36 25.98
N TYR A 42 -11.36 -10.44 25.39
CA TYR A 42 -11.96 -9.31 26.11
C TYR A 42 -13.35 -8.92 25.59
N ALA A 43 -14.09 -8.20 26.43
CA ALA A 43 -15.46 -7.75 26.16
C ALA A 43 -15.56 -6.96 24.82
N PRO A 44 -16.48 -7.33 23.92
CA PRO A 44 -16.58 -6.79 22.55
C PRO A 44 -16.81 -5.27 22.48
N GLY A 45 -17.31 -4.64 23.56
CA GLY A 45 -17.60 -3.20 23.61
C GLY A 45 -16.39 -2.27 23.43
N ARG A 46 -15.15 -2.75 23.52
CA ARG A 46 -13.93 -1.94 23.24
C ARG A 46 -13.52 -1.93 21.77
N PHE A 47 -14.05 -2.84 20.96
CA PHE A 47 -13.64 -3.01 19.55
C PHE A 47 -14.49 -2.19 18.59
N ARG A 48 -15.63 -1.70 19.07
CA ARG A 48 -16.56 -0.90 18.28
C ARG A 48 -16.19 0.56 18.44
N PRO A 49 -15.86 1.30 17.36
CA PRO A 49 -16.00 2.74 17.39
C PRO A 49 -17.43 3.06 17.85
N PRO A 50 -17.66 4.07 18.71
CA PRO A 50 -18.96 4.34 19.30
C PRO A 50 -20.12 4.57 18.30
N GLU A 51 -19.83 4.69 17.01
CA GLU A 51 -20.78 5.04 15.94
C GLU A 51 -20.77 4.08 14.74
N SER A 52 -20.06 2.94 14.81
CA SER A 52 -19.95 2.02 13.67
C SER A 52 -20.99 0.90 13.74
N ASP A 53 -21.75 0.67 12.66
CA ASP A 53 -22.64 -0.49 12.50
C ASP A 53 -21.96 -1.71 11.87
N VAL A 54 -20.64 -1.66 11.74
CA VAL A 54 -19.85 -2.74 11.14
C VAL A 54 -19.94 -4.01 12.01
N PRO A 55 -20.33 -5.17 11.42
CA PRO A 55 -20.39 -6.43 12.14
C PRO A 55 -19.01 -6.84 12.67
N ILE A 56 -18.99 -7.31 13.92
CA ILE A 56 -17.82 -7.92 14.55
C ILE A 56 -17.95 -9.43 14.40
N LEU A 57 -17.06 -10.03 13.64
CA LEU A 57 -17.04 -11.47 13.39
C LEU A 57 -16.22 -12.15 14.48
N THR A 58 -16.89 -13.00 15.24
CA THR A 58 -16.28 -13.86 16.26
C THR A 58 -16.56 -15.32 15.95
N PRO A 59 -15.80 -16.27 16.53
CA PRO A 59 -15.92 -17.70 16.23
C PRO A 59 -17.23 -18.39 16.68
N GLU A 60 -18.29 -17.63 16.92
CA GLU A 60 -19.58 -18.09 17.45
C GLU A 60 -20.72 -17.98 16.42
N GLY A 61 -20.39 -17.58 15.17
CA GLY A 61 -21.38 -17.17 14.17
C GLY A 61 -21.56 -18.16 13.01
N ASP A 62 -22.77 -18.13 12.44
CA ASP A 62 -23.08 -18.66 11.11
C ASP A 62 -22.31 -17.89 10.02
N VAL A 63 -22.41 -18.36 8.76
CA VAL A 63 -21.87 -17.64 7.60
C VAL A 63 -22.43 -16.22 7.57
N THR A 64 -21.54 -15.23 7.52
CA THR A 64 -21.93 -13.83 7.35
C THR A 64 -21.83 -13.45 5.88
N ASP A 65 -22.93 -12.96 5.32
CA ASP A 65 -22.96 -12.41 3.96
C ASP A 65 -22.49 -10.95 3.97
N LEU A 66 -21.37 -10.70 3.29
CA LEU A 66 -20.76 -9.39 3.11
C LEU A 66 -20.97 -8.92 1.66
N GLY A 67 -22.23 -8.74 1.28
CA GLY A 67 -22.58 -8.23 -0.06
C GLY A 67 -22.42 -9.25 -1.19
N GLY A 68 -22.71 -10.52 -0.91
CA GLY A 68 -22.53 -11.66 -1.82
C GLY A 68 -21.23 -12.44 -1.58
N ILE A 69 -20.47 -12.08 -0.55
CA ILE A 69 -19.26 -12.80 -0.11
C ILE A 69 -19.56 -13.44 1.23
N GLY A 70 -19.61 -14.77 1.25
CA GLY A 70 -19.80 -15.51 2.50
C GLY A 70 -18.50 -15.71 3.26
N LEU A 71 -18.46 -15.24 4.50
CA LEU A 71 -17.35 -15.48 5.42
C LEU A 71 -17.83 -16.22 6.67
N ALA A 72 -17.27 -17.39 6.91
CA ALA A 72 -17.47 -18.17 8.13
C ALA A 72 -16.27 -18.03 9.08
N VAL A 73 -16.51 -18.01 10.40
CA VAL A 73 -15.45 -18.01 11.41
C VAL A 73 -15.60 -19.23 12.31
N CYS A 74 -14.61 -20.12 12.30
CA CYS A 74 -14.64 -21.37 13.05
C CYS A 74 -13.46 -21.44 14.05
N ASP A 75 -13.74 -21.83 15.29
CA ASP A 75 -12.74 -22.11 16.34
C ASP A 75 -12.53 -23.61 16.60
N SER A 76 -13.35 -24.47 15.97
CA SER A 76 -13.33 -25.91 16.22
C SER A 76 -13.56 -26.71 14.93
N LEU A 77 -13.05 -27.95 14.92
CA LEU A 77 -13.30 -28.89 13.82
C LEU A 77 -14.79 -29.26 13.71
N GLU A 78 -15.54 -29.21 14.81
CA GLU A 78 -17.00 -29.45 14.80
C GLU A 78 -17.75 -28.34 14.05
N HIS A 79 -17.36 -27.07 14.26
CA HIS A 79 -17.91 -25.95 13.50
C HIS A 79 -17.56 -26.06 12.01
N VAL A 80 -16.32 -26.43 11.67
CA VAL A 80 -15.94 -26.70 10.27
C VAL A 80 -16.77 -27.85 9.69
N HIS A 81 -17.05 -28.89 10.47
CA HIS A 81 -17.83 -30.03 10.01
C HIS A 81 -19.29 -29.67 9.72
N THR A 82 -19.90 -28.86 10.58
CA THR A 82 -21.34 -28.52 10.55
C THR A 82 -21.69 -27.31 9.68
N LEU A 83 -20.70 -26.56 9.20
CA LEU A 83 -20.91 -25.39 8.34
C LEU A 83 -21.72 -25.72 7.07
N ASP A 84 -22.78 -24.95 6.84
CA ASP A 84 -23.58 -24.99 5.60
C ASP A 84 -22.79 -24.36 4.44
N ARG A 85 -22.80 -25.03 3.29
CA ARG A 85 -21.73 -24.98 2.29
C ARG A 85 -22.01 -24.02 1.14
N ASP A 86 -23.28 -23.84 0.80
CA ASP A 86 -23.67 -23.11 -0.41
C ASP A 86 -23.49 -21.59 -0.25
N ASP A 87 -23.31 -21.12 0.98
CA ASP A 87 -23.27 -19.70 1.29
C ASP A 87 -21.86 -19.15 1.55
N ALA A 88 -20.82 -19.99 1.73
CA ALA A 88 -19.48 -19.54 2.14
C ALA A 88 -18.43 -19.60 1.02
N THR A 89 -17.65 -18.53 0.87
CA THR A 89 -16.46 -18.44 -0.01
C THR A 89 -15.17 -18.50 0.81
N TYR A 90 -15.22 -17.98 2.04
CA TYR A 90 -14.07 -17.85 2.94
C TYR A 90 -14.34 -18.53 4.28
N LEU A 91 -13.31 -19.18 4.83
CA LEU A 91 -13.36 -19.78 6.16
C LEU A 91 -12.17 -19.32 7.00
N ALA A 92 -12.43 -18.50 8.01
CA ALA A 92 -11.45 -18.04 8.98
C ALA A 92 -11.36 -18.98 10.17
N SER A 93 -10.14 -19.44 10.50
CA SER A 93 -9.93 -20.29 11.69
C SER A 93 -8.50 -20.22 12.21
N ASN A 94 -8.32 -20.58 13.48
CA ASN A 94 -7.01 -20.77 14.11
C ASN A 94 -6.52 -22.22 14.07
N LEU A 95 -7.19 -23.09 13.28
CA LEU A 95 -6.96 -24.53 13.24
C LEU A 95 -5.80 -24.94 12.33
N LEU A 96 -5.27 -23.99 11.57
CA LEU A 96 -4.16 -24.17 10.64
C LEU A 96 -3.00 -23.25 11.04
N THR A 97 -1.81 -23.84 11.15
CA THR A 97 -0.57 -23.12 11.47
C THR A 97 0.56 -23.61 10.57
N VAL A 98 1.41 -22.70 10.12
CA VAL A 98 2.60 -23.05 9.34
C VAL A 98 3.76 -23.31 10.30
N GLU A 99 4.33 -24.51 10.23
CA GLU A 99 5.51 -24.89 10.99
C GLU A 99 6.69 -25.11 10.05
N THR A 100 7.82 -24.49 10.39
CA THR A 100 9.07 -24.61 9.64
C THR A 100 10.07 -25.44 10.44
N ASP A 101 10.62 -26.49 9.83
CA ASP A 101 11.77 -27.21 10.35
C ASP A 101 13.04 -26.66 9.68
N PRO A 102 13.84 -25.84 10.39
CA PRO A 102 15.04 -25.25 9.82
C PRO A 102 16.16 -26.27 9.59
N MET A 103 16.14 -27.42 10.26
CA MET A 103 17.15 -28.46 10.07
C MET A 103 16.85 -29.29 8.83
N ALA A 104 15.57 -29.57 8.58
CA ALA A 104 15.12 -30.26 7.37
C ALA A 104 14.93 -29.34 6.16
N LEU A 105 14.94 -28.00 6.37
CA LEU A 105 14.56 -26.99 5.39
C LEU A 105 13.17 -27.26 4.80
N ASP A 106 12.27 -27.76 5.64
CA ASP A 106 10.91 -28.16 5.25
C ASP A 106 9.88 -27.27 5.95
N THR A 107 8.71 -27.16 5.33
CA THR A 107 7.57 -26.44 5.91
C THR A 107 6.36 -27.35 5.81
N ARG A 108 5.58 -27.42 6.89
CA ARG A 108 4.34 -28.18 6.95
C ARG A 108 3.19 -27.33 7.46
N LEU A 109 1.97 -27.66 7.02
CA LEU A 109 0.74 -27.09 7.56
C LEU A 109 0.23 -27.99 8.70
N ALA A 110 0.47 -27.57 9.94
CA ALA A 110 -0.07 -28.23 11.11
C ALA A 110 -1.60 -28.14 11.14
N GLY A 111 -2.26 -29.22 11.57
CA GLY A 111 -3.72 -29.33 11.60
C GLY A 111 -4.36 -29.75 10.27
N ALA A 112 -3.64 -29.69 9.14
CA ALA A 112 -4.20 -29.90 7.80
C ALA A 112 -4.92 -31.24 7.57
N ALA A 113 -4.47 -32.33 8.21
CA ALA A 113 -5.11 -33.64 8.05
C ALA A 113 -6.50 -33.67 8.70
N ALA A 114 -6.58 -33.33 9.99
CA ALA A 114 -7.85 -33.28 10.74
C ALA A 114 -8.77 -32.19 10.20
N TYR A 115 -8.20 -31.06 9.77
CA TYR A 115 -8.95 -29.97 9.15
C TYR A 115 -9.61 -30.42 7.85
N ARG A 116 -8.88 -31.11 6.96
CA ARG A 116 -9.46 -31.70 5.74
C ARG A 116 -10.49 -32.78 6.02
N GLU A 117 -10.28 -33.60 7.04
CA GLU A 117 -11.27 -34.60 7.45
C GLU A 117 -12.58 -33.94 7.90
N ALA A 118 -12.49 -32.89 8.73
CA ALA A 118 -13.65 -32.09 9.14
C ALA A 118 -14.29 -31.37 7.95
N LEU A 119 -13.46 -30.86 7.04
CA LEU A 119 -13.88 -30.20 5.81
C LEU A 119 -14.61 -31.18 4.88
N GLY A 120 -14.17 -32.43 4.77
CA GLY A 120 -14.69 -33.41 3.80
C GLY A 120 -14.26 -33.09 2.37
N GLU A 121 -15.06 -33.50 1.38
CA GLU A 121 -14.80 -33.26 -0.05
C GLU A 121 -15.14 -31.81 -0.51
N ARG A 122 -15.05 -30.81 0.37
CA ARG A 122 -15.32 -29.41 0.00
C ARG A 122 -14.08 -28.82 -0.69
N GLU A 123 -14.28 -28.28 -1.88
CA GLU A 123 -13.25 -27.57 -2.66
C GLU A 123 -13.71 -26.12 -2.95
N GLY A 124 -12.79 -25.25 -3.36
CA GLY A 124 -13.10 -23.88 -3.78
C GLY A 124 -13.21 -22.84 -2.66
N LEU A 125 -12.99 -23.25 -1.40
CA LEU A 125 -12.90 -22.32 -0.27
C LEU A 125 -11.48 -21.77 -0.11
N VAL A 126 -11.40 -20.50 0.30
CA VAL A 126 -10.14 -19.90 0.76
C VAL A 126 -10.08 -19.93 2.28
N HIS A 127 -9.02 -20.50 2.81
CA HIS A 127 -8.85 -20.71 4.24
C HIS A 127 -8.01 -19.59 4.85
N LEU A 128 -8.67 -18.71 5.61
CA LEU A 128 -8.04 -17.60 6.31
C LEU A 128 -7.47 -18.07 7.65
N ALA A 129 -6.16 -18.38 7.68
CA ALA A 129 -5.49 -18.90 8.85
C ALA A 129 -5.10 -17.77 9.82
N THR A 130 -5.84 -17.66 10.92
CA THR A 130 -5.74 -16.52 11.86
C THR A 130 -4.52 -16.55 12.77
N GLY A 131 -3.79 -17.68 12.80
CA GLY A 131 -2.50 -17.82 13.47
C GLY A 131 -1.30 -17.67 12.53
N VAL A 132 -1.52 -17.42 11.24
CA VAL A 132 -0.47 -17.35 10.22
C VAL A 132 -0.33 -15.90 9.73
N PRO A 133 0.91 -15.36 9.61
CA PRO A 133 1.16 -13.98 9.18
C PRO A 133 0.47 -13.62 7.86
N ALA A 134 -0.06 -12.40 7.75
CA ALA A 134 -0.87 -11.97 6.60
C ALA A 134 -0.13 -11.88 5.25
N ASP A 135 1.20 -11.86 5.26
CA ASP A 135 2.04 -11.92 4.07
C ASP A 135 2.24 -13.35 3.54
N TYR A 136 1.68 -14.35 4.22
CA TYR A 136 1.74 -15.75 3.82
C TYR A 136 0.53 -16.16 2.97
N ARG A 137 0.79 -16.74 1.79
CA ARG A 137 -0.21 -17.49 1.02
C ARG A 137 0.40 -18.72 0.37
N ARG A 138 -0.26 -19.87 0.49
CA ARG A 138 0.18 -21.12 -0.18
C ARG A 138 -0.95 -22.13 -0.31
N ALA A 139 -0.95 -22.85 -1.43
CA ALA A 139 -1.77 -24.05 -1.61
C ALA A 139 -1.12 -25.29 -0.97
N TRP A 140 -1.92 -26.05 -0.20
CA TRP A 140 -1.52 -27.22 0.56
C TRP A 140 -2.46 -28.41 0.28
N SER A 141 -2.09 -29.29 -0.65
CA SER A 141 -2.81 -30.56 -0.89
C SER A 141 -4.35 -30.43 -0.89
N GLY A 142 -4.87 -29.43 -1.62
CA GLY A 142 -6.30 -29.11 -1.71
C GLY A 142 -6.80 -27.94 -0.87
N LEU A 143 -5.97 -27.35 0.01
CA LEU A 143 -6.32 -26.15 0.79
C LEU A 143 -5.61 -24.92 0.22
N ASP A 144 -6.33 -23.88 -0.21
CA ASP A 144 -5.72 -22.57 -0.46
C ASP A 144 -5.69 -21.77 0.85
N VAL A 145 -4.51 -21.60 1.44
CA VAL A 145 -4.34 -20.97 2.75
C VAL A 145 -3.77 -19.58 2.61
N GLN A 146 -4.50 -18.61 3.15
CA GLN A 146 -4.08 -17.21 3.30
C GLN A 146 -3.92 -16.92 4.79
N GLY A 147 -2.74 -16.48 5.22
CA GLY A 147 -2.56 -15.98 6.57
C GLY A 147 -3.30 -14.66 6.77
N VAL A 148 -3.76 -14.39 7.98
CA VAL A 148 -4.45 -13.13 8.31
C VAL A 148 -4.04 -12.56 9.67
N ALA A 149 -3.02 -13.14 10.30
CA ALA A 149 -2.46 -12.62 11.54
C ALA A 149 -1.63 -11.34 11.28
N PRO A 150 -1.54 -10.43 12.26
CA PRO A 150 -0.65 -9.28 12.17
C PRO A 150 0.77 -9.66 11.78
N VAL A 151 1.36 -8.84 10.91
CA VAL A 151 2.76 -8.97 10.48
C VAL A 151 3.61 -7.93 11.18
N GLU A 152 4.92 -8.16 11.28
CA GLU A 152 5.88 -7.12 11.65
C GLU A 152 6.41 -6.44 10.39
N THR A 153 6.18 -5.13 10.28
CA THR A 153 6.64 -4.33 9.15
C THR A 153 7.55 -3.22 9.68
N GLN A 154 8.82 -3.26 9.29
CA GLN A 154 9.83 -2.26 9.68
C GLN A 154 9.91 -2.02 11.21
N GLY A 155 9.77 -3.09 12.00
CA GLY A 155 9.89 -3.04 13.47
C GLY A 155 8.63 -2.59 14.21
N ALA A 156 7.49 -2.46 13.54
CA ALA A 156 6.20 -2.21 14.15
C ALA A 156 5.18 -3.27 13.71
N PRO A 157 4.21 -3.64 14.57
CA PRO A 157 3.12 -4.50 14.15
C PRO A 157 2.22 -3.76 13.14
N ALA A 158 1.70 -4.51 12.18
CA ALA A 158 0.73 -4.02 11.20
C ALA A 158 -0.56 -4.83 11.25
N VAL A 159 -1.68 -4.13 11.19
CA VAL A 159 -3.03 -4.69 11.20
C VAL A 159 -3.42 -5.04 9.77
N PRO A 160 -3.80 -6.29 9.47
CA PRO A 160 -4.24 -6.66 8.13
C PRO A 160 -5.63 -6.10 7.82
N VAL A 161 -5.77 -5.54 6.61
CA VAL A 161 -7.04 -5.20 5.96
C VAL A 161 -7.12 -6.06 4.72
N LEU A 162 -8.17 -6.88 4.63
CA LEU A 162 -8.35 -7.85 3.56
C LEU A 162 -9.42 -7.34 2.60
N SER A 163 -9.13 -7.34 1.30
CA SER A 163 -10.18 -7.27 0.27
C SER A 163 -10.45 -8.69 -0.21
N LEU A 164 -11.61 -9.20 0.15
CA LEU A 164 -12.11 -10.52 -0.24
C LEU A 164 -12.90 -10.35 -1.53
N HIS A 165 -12.68 -11.20 -2.53
CA HIS A 165 -13.39 -11.17 -3.81
C HIS A 165 -14.25 -12.42 -3.99
N ASP A 166 -15.34 -12.30 -4.75
CA ASP A 166 -16.22 -13.42 -5.06
C ASP A 166 -15.54 -14.60 -5.79
N ASP A 167 -14.38 -14.36 -6.42
CA ASP A 167 -13.56 -15.37 -7.10
C ASP A 167 -12.51 -16.07 -6.19
N GLY A 168 -12.48 -15.76 -4.89
CA GLY A 168 -11.49 -16.29 -3.94
C GLY A 168 -10.14 -15.56 -3.96
N THR A 169 -10.00 -14.48 -4.72
CA THR A 169 -8.83 -13.60 -4.61
C THR A 169 -8.84 -12.91 -3.25
N VAL A 170 -7.66 -12.71 -2.66
CA VAL A 170 -7.51 -11.95 -1.42
C VAL A 170 -6.38 -10.96 -1.64
N ALA A 171 -6.71 -9.67 -1.59
CA ALA A 171 -5.71 -8.62 -1.45
C ALA A 171 -5.53 -8.31 0.04
N VAL A 172 -4.28 -8.04 0.43
CA VAL A 172 -3.93 -7.75 1.83
C VAL A 172 -3.16 -6.45 1.87
N GLU A 173 -3.71 -5.49 2.61
CA GLU A 173 -3.00 -4.30 3.05
C GLU A 173 -2.58 -4.48 4.51
N ALA A 174 -1.37 -4.04 4.87
CA ALA A 174 -0.85 -4.12 6.23
C ALA A 174 -0.70 -2.70 6.84
N VAL A 175 -1.70 -2.27 7.63
CA VAL A 175 -1.72 -0.95 8.23
C VAL A 175 -0.87 -0.91 9.49
N ARG A 176 0.29 -0.26 9.43
CA ARG A 176 1.21 -0.16 10.56
C ARG A 176 0.62 0.63 11.72
N THR A 177 0.68 0.08 12.94
CA THR A 177 0.15 0.77 14.12
C THR A 177 0.95 1.99 14.53
N ASP A 178 2.21 2.08 14.10
CA ASP A 178 3.03 3.28 14.30
C ASP A 178 2.76 4.39 13.28
N ARG A 179 1.78 4.21 12.39
CA ARG A 179 1.29 5.18 11.42
C ARG A 179 -0.17 5.56 11.65
N LEU A 180 -0.68 5.36 12.87
CA LEU A 180 -2.04 5.75 13.27
C LEU A 180 -2.05 7.05 14.08
N GLY A 181 -3.15 7.79 13.99
CA GLY A 181 -3.38 9.04 14.68
C GLY A 181 -2.26 10.06 14.40
N LEU A 182 -1.74 10.69 15.45
CA LEU A 182 -0.64 11.66 15.35
C LEU A 182 0.65 11.08 14.78
N ARG A 183 0.87 9.76 14.88
CA ARG A 183 2.09 9.11 14.37
C ARG A 183 2.02 8.84 12.86
N ALA A 184 0.86 9.02 12.24
CA ALA A 184 0.73 9.08 10.78
C ALA A 184 1.55 10.25 10.20
N LEU A 185 1.72 11.33 10.98
CA LEU A 185 2.38 12.55 10.52
C LEU A 185 3.89 12.36 10.32
N SER A 186 4.40 12.89 9.21
CA SER A 186 5.82 12.88 8.90
C SER A 186 6.65 13.53 10.01
N GLY A 187 7.67 12.82 10.49
CA GLY A 187 8.56 13.30 11.56
C GLY A 187 7.96 13.24 12.97
N VAL A 188 6.78 12.64 13.16
CA VAL A 188 6.14 12.48 14.48
C VAL A 188 6.24 11.03 14.95
N GLY A 189 7.32 10.72 15.68
CA GLY A 189 7.44 9.45 16.41
C GLY A 189 6.65 9.44 17.73
N GLU A 190 6.67 8.32 18.43
CA GLU A 190 5.92 8.09 19.69
C GLU A 190 6.08 9.21 20.73
N ARG A 191 7.31 9.66 20.98
CA ARG A 191 7.58 10.75 21.94
C ARG A 191 6.91 12.06 21.53
N ARG A 192 7.02 12.42 20.25
CA ARG A 192 6.42 13.66 19.71
C ARG A 192 4.89 13.57 19.70
N ALA A 193 4.34 12.41 19.33
CA ALA A 193 2.90 12.17 19.43
C ALA A 193 2.40 12.32 20.87
N THR A 194 3.14 11.80 21.85
CA THR A 194 2.81 11.96 23.27
C THR A 194 2.86 13.43 23.71
N THR A 195 3.88 14.19 23.30
CA THR A 195 3.96 15.63 23.58
C THR A 195 2.76 16.39 22.99
N LEU A 196 2.43 16.14 21.73
CA LEU A 196 1.30 16.76 21.03
C LEU A 196 -0.03 16.43 21.72
N ALA A 197 -0.28 15.15 22.01
CA ALA A 197 -1.50 14.71 22.69
C ALA A 197 -1.65 15.33 24.08
N ARG A 198 -0.56 15.42 24.86
CA ARG A 198 -0.57 16.09 26.19
C ARG A 198 -0.86 17.59 26.11
N ALA A 199 -0.46 18.22 25.01
CA ALA A 199 -0.77 19.61 24.72
C ALA A 199 -2.16 19.81 24.10
N GLY A 200 -2.96 18.72 23.95
CA GLY A 200 -4.34 18.77 23.47
C GLY A 200 -4.48 18.78 21.96
N TYR A 201 -3.41 18.47 21.22
CA TYR A 201 -3.44 18.39 19.76
C TYR A 201 -3.86 17.00 19.26
N ASP A 202 -4.64 17.01 18.19
CA ASP A 202 -4.90 15.90 17.26
C ASP A 202 -4.46 16.31 15.84
N ARG A 203 -4.71 15.49 14.82
CA ARG A 203 -4.30 15.83 13.45
C ARG A 203 -5.03 17.04 12.89
N ALA A 204 -6.35 17.10 13.06
CA ALA A 204 -7.18 18.20 12.55
C ALA A 204 -6.77 19.55 13.15
N THR A 205 -6.60 19.61 14.47
CA THR A 205 -6.11 20.82 15.15
C THR A 205 -4.69 21.18 14.72
N LEU A 206 -3.81 20.20 14.49
CA LEU A 206 -2.46 20.49 13.98
C LEU A 206 -2.44 21.06 12.57
N ALA A 207 -3.36 20.64 11.70
CA ALA A 207 -3.45 21.17 10.34
C ALA A 207 -3.68 22.70 10.37
N GLU A 208 -4.48 23.18 11.32
CA GLU A 208 -4.79 24.62 11.48
C GLU A 208 -3.77 25.38 12.33
N THR A 209 -2.86 24.68 13.03
CA THR A 209 -1.94 25.31 13.99
C THR A 209 -0.74 25.96 13.29
N PRO A 210 -0.35 27.21 13.64
CA PRO A 210 0.89 27.80 13.17
C PRO A 210 2.13 27.03 13.66
N ALA A 211 3.06 26.72 12.77
CA ALA A 211 4.24 25.91 13.11
C ALA A 211 5.14 26.51 14.21
N HIS A 212 5.13 27.84 14.39
CA HIS A 212 5.94 28.49 15.42
C HIS A 212 5.40 28.22 16.84
N GLU A 213 4.10 27.96 17.00
CA GLU A 213 3.51 27.59 18.29
C GLU A 213 4.00 26.19 18.70
N LEU A 214 3.94 25.22 17.76
CA LEU A 214 4.46 23.87 18.01
C LEU A 214 5.96 23.84 18.28
N ALA A 215 6.73 24.77 17.71
CA ALA A 215 8.17 24.86 17.93
C ALA A 215 8.55 25.22 19.39
N THR A 216 7.58 25.59 20.23
CA THR A 216 7.78 25.81 21.67
C THR A 216 7.66 24.51 22.49
N LEU A 217 7.14 23.44 21.90
CA LEU A 217 6.95 22.16 22.56
C LEU A 217 8.26 21.36 22.62
N GLU A 218 8.42 20.58 23.69
CA GLU A 218 9.58 19.70 23.86
C GLU A 218 9.68 18.69 22.70
N GLY A 219 10.87 18.59 22.10
CA GLY A 219 11.15 17.69 20.98
C GLY A 219 10.77 18.25 19.61
N PHE A 220 10.21 19.45 19.53
CA PHE A 220 9.94 20.17 18.29
C PHE A 220 10.91 21.34 18.12
N GLY A 221 11.58 21.38 16.97
CA GLY A 221 12.26 22.57 16.46
C GLY A 221 11.48 23.15 15.29
N ARG A 222 11.88 24.31 14.79
CA ARG A 222 11.18 24.99 13.67
C ARG A 222 10.94 24.08 12.47
N SER A 223 11.96 23.31 12.08
CA SER A 223 11.87 22.39 10.94
C SER A 223 10.86 21.25 11.20
N SER A 224 10.98 20.53 12.32
CA SER A 224 10.08 19.41 12.61
C SER A 224 8.65 19.85 12.89
N ALA A 225 8.45 21.03 13.49
CA ALA A 225 7.12 21.63 13.64
C ALA A 225 6.49 21.93 12.28
N ARG A 226 7.24 22.55 11.36
CA ARG A 226 6.76 22.83 10.00
C ARG A 226 6.46 21.55 9.23
N THR A 227 7.28 20.51 9.36
CA THR A 227 7.02 19.20 8.75
C THR A 227 5.73 18.59 9.29
N ALA A 228 5.53 18.60 10.62
CA ALA A 228 4.33 18.04 11.24
C ALA A 228 3.06 18.76 10.80
N VAL A 229 3.05 20.10 10.80
CA VAL A 229 1.90 20.91 10.34
C VAL A 229 1.61 20.67 8.86
N ARG A 230 2.63 20.68 7.99
CA ARG A 230 2.44 20.42 6.56
C ARG A 230 1.91 19.01 6.32
N SER A 231 2.44 18.01 7.04
CA SER A 231 1.95 16.64 6.95
C SER A 231 0.49 16.52 7.42
N ALA A 232 0.12 17.23 8.49
CA ALA A 232 -1.26 17.24 8.98
C ALA A 232 -2.19 17.89 7.95
N ARG A 233 -1.80 19.03 7.39
CA ARG A 233 -2.57 19.71 6.33
C ARG A 233 -2.76 18.84 5.09
N ALA A 234 -1.71 18.21 4.59
CA ALA A 234 -1.80 17.37 3.40
C ALA A 234 -2.74 16.18 3.62
N LEU A 235 -2.59 15.50 4.76
CA LEU A 235 -3.37 14.31 5.10
C LEU A 235 -4.84 14.64 5.39
N GLU A 236 -5.11 15.70 6.16
CA GLU A 236 -6.48 16.10 6.50
C GLU A 236 -7.23 16.72 5.30
N ALA A 237 -6.53 17.42 4.40
CA ALA A 237 -7.14 17.98 3.20
C ALA A 237 -7.29 16.97 2.07
N GLY A 238 -6.56 15.84 2.10
CA GLY A 238 -6.50 14.90 0.97
C GLY A 238 -5.86 15.54 -0.27
N THR A 239 -4.92 16.47 -0.11
CA THR A 239 -4.31 17.21 -1.21
C THR A 239 -2.80 17.27 -1.09
N VAL A 240 -2.11 17.33 -2.23
CA VAL A 240 -0.67 17.61 -2.28
C VAL A 240 -0.40 19.03 -1.77
N LEU A 241 0.67 19.21 -1.00
CA LEU A 241 1.20 20.52 -0.67
C LEU A 241 2.57 20.71 -1.32
N ARG A 242 2.63 21.53 -2.36
CA ARG A 242 3.90 21.88 -3.01
C ARG A 242 4.77 22.71 -2.06
N THR A 243 6.02 22.31 -1.88
CA THR A 243 6.99 22.97 -0.98
C THR A 243 8.25 23.46 -1.67
N GLY A 244 8.52 23.02 -2.89
CA GLY A 244 9.67 23.42 -3.71
C GLY A 244 9.26 23.96 -5.07
N ASP A 245 10.25 24.48 -5.81
CA ASP A 245 10.07 25.12 -7.11
C ASP A 245 10.64 24.33 -8.28
N ALA A 246 11.20 23.14 -8.04
CA ALA A 246 11.71 22.30 -9.12
C ALA A 246 10.61 22.06 -10.17
N PRO A 247 10.95 22.11 -11.47
CA PRO A 247 9.99 21.80 -12.51
C PRO A 247 9.73 20.29 -12.56
N LEU A 248 8.50 19.92 -12.90
CA LEU A 248 8.18 18.57 -13.37
C LEU A 248 8.50 18.45 -14.88
N PRO A 249 8.71 17.23 -15.41
CA PRO A 249 8.82 17.01 -16.85
C PRO A 249 7.61 17.54 -17.63
N ALA A 250 7.85 18.20 -18.76
CA ALA A 250 6.79 18.81 -19.57
C ALA A 250 6.03 17.81 -20.47
N ASP A 251 6.65 16.69 -20.84
CA ASP A 251 6.06 15.60 -21.63
C ASP A 251 6.33 14.27 -20.91
N PRO A 252 5.56 13.94 -19.86
CA PRO A 252 5.76 12.72 -19.08
C PRO A 252 5.28 11.49 -19.86
N VAL A 253 6.05 10.42 -19.75
CA VAL A 253 5.72 9.07 -20.21
C VAL A 253 5.70 8.20 -18.95
N PHE A 254 4.51 7.88 -18.45
CA PHE A 254 4.38 7.09 -17.23
C PHE A 254 4.70 5.64 -17.52
N LEU A 255 5.49 5.02 -16.65
CA LEU A 255 6.04 3.69 -16.80
C LEU A 255 5.78 2.90 -15.52
N ASP A 256 5.39 1.66 -15.71
CA ASP A 256 5.35 0.62 -14.68
C ASP A 256 5.79 -0.72 -15.28
N ILE A 257 6.33 -1.61 -14.45
CA ILE A 257 6.76 -2.95 -14.87
C ILE A 257 6.20 -4.04 -13.97
N GLU A 258 5.88 -5.18 -14.59
CA GLU A 258 5.52 -6.38 -13.85
C GLU A 258 6.63 -7.42 -13.91
N THR A 259 6.89 -8.02 -12.75
CA THR A 259 7.97 -8.99 -12.59
C THR A 259 7.52 -10.24 -11.85
N ASP A 260 8.40 -11.23 -11.78
CA ASP A 260 8.22 -12.43 -10.97
C ASP A 260 8.61 -12.23 -9.50
N GLY A 261 8.83 -10.99 -9.04
CA GLY A 261 9.08 -10.62 -7.65
C GLY A 261 10.07 -9.47 -7.45
N LEU A 262 10.41 -9.18 -6.19
CA LEU A 262 11.28 -8.04 -5.82
C LEU A 262 12.76 -8.23 -6.18
N ARG A 263 13.18 -9.44 -6.55
CA ARG A 263 14.49 -9.74 -7.13
C ARG A 263 14.24 -10.45 -8.46
N PRO A 264 13.87 -9.69 -9.48
CA PRO A 264 13.22 -10.25 -10.65
C PRO A 264 14.21 -11.07 -11.48
N SER A 265 13.80 -12.26 -11.88
CA SER A 265 14.47 -13.04 -12.91
C SER A 265 13.89 -12.76 -14.30
N VAL A 266 12.67 -12.22 -14.35
CA VAL A 266 11.96 -11.87 -15.57
C VAL A 266 11.16 -10.58 -15.37
N VAL A 267 11.27 -9.67 -16.34
CA VAL A 267 10.27 -8.61 -16.60
C VAL A 267 9.35 -9.12 -17.69
N TRP A 268 8.11 -9.44 -17.34
CA TRP A 268 7.16 -10.06 -18.27
C TRP A 268 6.11 -9.07 -18.80
N GLN A 269 5.98 -7.90 -18.18
CA GLN A 269 5.20 -6.80 -18.74
C GLN A 269 5.88 -5.45 -18.52
N VAL A 270 5.78 -4.57 -19.52
CA VAL A 270 6.08 -3.14 -19.42
C VAL A 270 4.83 -2.38 -19.86
N GLY A 271 4.26 -1.60 -18.94
CA GLY A 271 3.16 -0.68 -19.21
C GLY A 271 3.67 0.73 -19.43
N VAL A 272 3.15 1.41 -20.46
CA VAL A 272 3.43 2.84 -20.66
C VAL A 272 2.15 3.61 -20.95
N LEU A 273 2.04 4.79 -20.35
CA LEU A 273 0.98 5.76 -20.65
C LEU A 273 1.63 7.05 -21.14
N HIS A 274 1.36 7.41 -22.40
CA HIS A 274 1.85 8.65 -23.00
C HIS A 274 0.69 9.40 -23.64
N ARG A 275 0.46 10.65 -23.23
CA ARG A 275 -0.61 11.53 -23.76
C ARG A 275 -2.01 10.86 -23.73
N GLY A 276 -2.28 10.11 -22.66
CA GLY A 276 -3.55 9.41 -22.44
C GLY A 276 -3.68 8.07 -23.15
N GLU A 277 -2.73 7.70 -24.01
CA GLU A 277 -2.71 6.40 -24.70
C GLU A 277 -1.90 5.38 -23.91
N TYR A 278 -2.57 4.31 -23.44
CA TYR A 278 -1.91 3.19 -22.79
C TYR A 278 -1.40 2.18 -23.83
N ARG A 279 -0.18 1.71 -23.62
CA ARG A 279 0.43 0.62 -24.39
C ARG A 279 1.06 -0.39 -23.44
N SER A 280 0.75 -1.66 -23.67
CA SER A 280 1.32 -2.79 -22.93
C SER A 280 2.25 -3.58 -23.84
N PHE A 281 3.45 -3.89 -23.34
CA PHE A 281 4.36 -4.86 -23.91
C PHE A 281 4.33 -6.09 -23.00
N LEU A 282 3.74 -7.18 -23.46
CA LEU A 282 3.47 -8.37 -22.64
C LEU A 282 4.14 -9.60 -23.21
N ALA A 283 4.83 -10.36 -22.35
CA ALA A 283 5.34 -11.69 -22.63
C ALA A 283 4.46 -12.74 -21.95
N ARG A 284 3.74 -13.54 -22.75
CA ARG A 284 2.93 -14.69 -22.28
C ARG A 284 3.72 -16.00 -22.25
N ASN A 285 5.04 -15.90 -22.37
CA ASN A 285 6.01 -16.97 -22.22
C ASN A 285 7.29 -16.32 -21.64
N PRO A 286 7.91 -16.87 -20.58
CA PRO A 286 9.18 -16.35 -20.07
C PRO A 286 10.26 -16.22 -21.17
N ASP A 287 10.27 -17.14 -22.14
CA ASP A 287 11.21 -17.11 -23.28
C ASP A 287 10.96 -15.92 -24.23
N ASP A 288 9.75 -15.34 -24.20
CA ASP A 288 9.39 -14.16 -25.00
C ASP A 288 9.77 -12.84 -24.31
N ALA A 289 10.15 -12.85 -23.02
CA ALA A 289 10.49 -11.64 -22.27
C ALA A 289 11.59 -10.80 -22.95
N PRO A 290 12.68 -11.39 -23.50
CA PRO A 290 13.61 -10.64 -24.32
C PRO A 290 12.94 -9.99 -25.54
N ALA A 291 12.07 -10.71 -26.26
CA ALA A 291 11.42 -10.21 -27.47
C ALA A 291 10.48 -9.04 -27.16
N MET A 292 9.69 -9.16 -26.09
CA MET A 292 8.88 -8.09 -25.52
C MET A 292 9.71 -6.85 -25.19
N LEU A 293 10.84 -7.03 -24.49
CA LEU A 293 11.74 -5.92 -24.16
C LEU A 293 12.34 -5.26 -25.41
N GLY A 294 12.61 -6.04 -26.45
CA GLY A 294 13.02 -5.52 -27.76
C GLY A 294 11.96 -4.62 -28.39
N ALA A 295 10.70 -5.05 -28.36
CA ALA A 295 9.58 -4.26 -28.86
C ALA A 295 9.37 -2.96 -28.07
N PHE A 296 9.54 -2.99 -26.74
CA PHE A 296 9.53 -1.80 -25.90
C PHE A 296 10.65 -0.82 -26.30
N LEU A 297 11.88 -1.29 -26.46
CA LEU A 297 13.01 -0.43 -26.85
C LEU A 297 12.87 0.13 -28.27
N ASP A 298 12.32 -0.64 -29.20
CA ASP A 298 12.04 -0.16 -30.56
C ASP A 298 10.97 0.95 -30.53
N TRP A 299 9.92 0.80 -29.74
CA TRP A 299 8.94 1.88 -29.50
C TRP A 299 9.59 3.09 -28.84
N LEU A 300 10.38 2.89 -27.78
CA LEU A 300 11.06 3.95 -27.04
C LEU A 300 12.01 4.74 -27.95
N SER A 301 12.65 4.10 -28.91
CA SER A 301 13.56 4.76 -29.86
C SER A 301 12.88 5.79 -30.77
N GLY A 302 11.57 5.65 -30.98
CA GLY A 302 10.75 6.61 -31.73
C GLY A 302 9.86 7.48 -30.84
N SER A 303 9.96 7.34 -29.52
CA SER A 303 9.15 8.09 -28.56
C SER A 303 9.92 9.30 -28.03
N GLU A 304 9.18 10.36 -27.71
CA GLU A 304 9.71 11.55 -27.05
C GLU A 304 9.16 11.63 -25.61
N GLY A 305 9.79 12.45 -24.77
CA GLY A 305 9.36 12.67 -23.39
C GLY A 305 10.31 12.10 -22.35
N THR A 306 9.94 12.26 -21.08
CA THR A 306 10.68 11.76 -19.92
C THR A 306 9.94 10.57 -19.32
N LEU A 307 10.62 9.45 -19.11
CA LEU A 307 10.04 8.32 -18.39
C LEU A 307 9.83 8.72 -16.93
N VAL A 308 8.60 8.61 -16.45
CA VAL A 308 8.21 8.87 -15.07
C VAL A 308 7.76 7.55 -14.45
N ALA A 309 8.36 7.20 -13.32
CA ALA A 309 7.96 6.03 -12.52
C ALA A 309 7.80 6.44 -11.04
N TRP A 310 7.01 5.68 -10.28
CA TRP A 310 6.93 5.83 -8.84
C TRP A 310 8.01 4.97 -8.19
N ASN A 311 8.93 5.57 -7.42
CA ASN A 311 10.08 4.85 -6.86
C ASN A 311 10.96 4.18 -7.96
N GLY A 312 10.99 4.77 -9.16
CA GLY A 312 11.69 4.23 -10.32
C GLY A 312 13.19 3.98 -10.10
N TRP A 313 13.89 4.83 -9.34
CA TRP A 313 15.30 4.56 -9.02
C TRP A 313 15.49 3.47 -7.98
N GLY A 314 14.46 3.21 -7.18
CA GLY A 314 14.43 2.12 -6.22
C GLY A 314 14.10 0.76 -6.83
N PHE A 315 13.47 0.72 -8.02
CA PHE A 315 13.01 -0.53 -8.61
C PHE A 315 13.06 -0.56 -10.15
N ASP A 316 12.13 0.12 -10.84
CA ASP A 316 11.88 -0.03 -12.28
C ASP A 316 13.12 0.21 -13.14
N PHE A 317 13.81 1.32 -12.91
CA PHE A 317 14.92 1.74 -13.75
C PHE A 317 16.14 0.82 -13.60
N PRO A 318 16.58 0.45 -12.38
CA PRO A 318 17.63 -0.56 -12.22
C PRO A 318 17.26 -1.93 -12.82
N VAL A 319 16.02 -2.40 -12.62
CA VAL A 319 15.56 -3.70 -13.13
C VAL A 319 15.60 -3.72 -14.65
N LEU A 320 15.07 -2.67 -15.31
CA LEU A 320 15.12 -2.54 -16.76
C LEU A 320 16.56 -2.38 -17.27
N ASP A 321 17.42 -1.61 -16.60
CA ASP A 321 18.83 -1.46 -17.00
C ASP A 321 19.58 -2.80 -17.01
N GLU A 322 19.35 -3.63 -15.99
CA GLU A 322 19.91 -4.97 -15.89
C GLU A 322 19.43 -5.86 -17.05
N HIS A 323 18.11 -5.97 -17.25
CA HIS A 323 17.54 -6.84 -18.29
C HIS A 323 17.88 -6.37 -19.71
N VAL A 324 17.92 -5.05 -19.93
CA VAL A 324 18.36 -4.47 -21.21
C VAL A 324 19.83 -4.80 -21.46
N SER A 325 20.69 -4.69 -20.44
CA SER A 325 22.10 -5.01 -20.56
C SER A 325 22.34 -6.49 -20.84
N GLN A 326 21.58 -7.38 -20.20
CA GLN A 326 21.69 -8.84 -20.35
C GLN A 326 21.15 -9.33 -21.69
N HIS A 327 19.95 -8.88 -22.10
CA HIS A 327 19.23 -9.47 -23.23
C HIS A 327 19.25 -8.61 -24.49
N ARG A 328 19.47 -7.30 -24.36
CA ARG A 328 19.32 -6.32 -25.46
C ARG A 328 20.46 -5.31 -25.49
N SER A 329 21.69 -5.76 -25.20
CA SER A 329 22.88 -4.90 -25.12
C SER A 329 23.10 -4.00 -26.34
N ALA A 330 22.82 -4.49 -27.56
CA ALA A 330 22.90 -3.71 -28.80
C ALA A 330 21.94 -2.51 -28.85
N ARG A 331 20.87 -2.52 -28.03
CA ARG A 331 19.89 -1.44 -27.88
C ARG A 331 20.05 -0.68 -26.55
N GLY A 332 21.01 -1.03 -25.69
CA GLY A 332 21.16 -0.41 -24.36
C GLY A 332 21.43 1.09 -24.37
N ASP A 333 21.95 1.59 -25.49
CA ASP A 333 22.13 3.01 -25.75
C ASP A 333 20.82 3.80 -25.83
N VAL A 334 19.73 3.18 -26.32
CA VAL A 334 18.39 3.79 -26.33
C VAL A 334 17.94 4.02 -24.90
N TRP A 335 18.04 2.99 -24.07
CA TRP A 335 17.66 3.05 -22.65
C TRP A 335 18.46 4.09 -21.87
N ARG A 336 19.80 4.09 -22.00
CA ARG A 336 20.67 5.00 -21.23
C ARG A 336 20.45 6.47 -21.57
N ARG A 337 20.15 6.80 -22.82
CA ARG A 337 19.91 8.19 -23.26
C ARG A 337 18.54 8.71 -22.87
N GLN A 338 17.59 7.83 -22.59
CA GLN A 338 16.24 8.21 -22.22
C GLN A 338 16.23 9.00 -20.91
N SER A 339 15.60 10.19 -20.92
CA SER A 339 15.37 10.99 -19.72
C SER A 339 14.45 10.25 -18.75
N LYS A 340 14.78 10.29 -17.46
CA LYS A 340 14.06 9.58 -16.39
C LYS A 340 13.79 10.53 -15.22
N CYS A 341 12.63 10.39 -14.61
CA CYS A 341 12.20 11.09 -13.42
C CYS A 341 11.54 10.09 -12.47
N ASP A 342 11.98 10.07 -11.22
CA ASP A 342 11.32 9.35 -10.15
C ASP A 342 10.46 10.35 -9.37
N LEU A 343 9.13 10.21 -9.49
CA LEU A 343 8.20 11.18 -8.93
C LEU A 343 8.23 11.17 -7.39
N LEU A 344 8.44 9.99 -6.78
CA LEU A 344 8.52 9.87 -5.33
C LEU A 344 9.79 10.54 -4.81
N GLN A 345 10.93 10.32 -5.45
CA GLN A 345 12.18 10.99 -5.11
C GLN A 345 12.05 12.51 -5.26
N TRP A 346 11.50 12.97 -6.39
CA TRP A 346 11.27 14.40 -6.66
C TRP A 346 10.39 15.03 -5.58
N ALA A 347 9.29 14.37 -5.18
CA ALA A 347 8.38 14.91 -4.18
C ALA A 347 9.02 14.91 -2.77
N ARG A 348 9.47 13.74 -2.32
CA ARG A 348 9.86 13.49 -0.92
C ARG A 348 11.31 13.84 -0.63
N ASP A 349 12.24 13.29 -1.41
CA ASP A 349 13.68 13.32 -1.08
C ASP A 349 14.30 14.66 -1.48
N GLU A 350 13.84 15.23 -2.59
CA GLU A 350 14.20 16.58 -3.01
C GLU A 350 13.36 17.67 -2.32
N GLY A 351 12.33 17.28 -1.56
CA GLY A 351 11.53 18.19 -0.75
C GLY A 351 10.62 19.13 -1.55
N ASN A 352 10.19 18.71 -2.75
CA ASN A 352 9.32 19.52 -3.60
C ASN A 352 7.84 19.42 -3.24
N ALA A 353 7.40 18.38 -2.54
CA ALA A 353 6.02 18.24 -2.12
C ALA A 353 5.85 17.42 -0.82
N VAL A 354 4.77 17.69 -0.09
CA VAL A 354 4.23 16.81 0.94
C VAL A 354 2.98 16.14 0.38
N LEU A 355 2.96 14.82 0.42
CA LEU A 355 1.91 13.99 -0.15
C LEU A 355 0.83 13.68 0.90
N PRO A 356 -0.44 13.49 0.49
CA PRO A 356 -1.56 13.29 1.41
C PRO A 356 -1.69 11.85 1.95
N GLY A 357 -0.94 10.88 1.40
CA GLY A 357 -0.99 9.49 1.82
C GLY A 357 -0.45 9.24 3.25
N ARG A 358 -1.01 8.25 3.94
CA ARG A 358 -0.47 7.76 5.24
C ARG A 358 0.92 7.13 5.07
N THR A 359 1.14 6.49 3.93
CA THR A 359 2.44 6.05 3.42
C THR A 359 2.75 6.83 2.14
N ASN A 360 3.97 6.65 1.62
CA ASN A 360 4.33 7.14 0.29
C ASN A 360 4.27 6.00 -0.75
N GLU A 361 3.45 4.97 -0.51
CA GLU A 361 3.08 4.03 -1.57
C GLU A 361 2.14 4.75 -2.54
N LEU A 362 2.15 4.32 -3.81
CA LEU A 362 1.45 5.04 -4.87
C LEU A 362 -0.06 5.03 -4.60
N GLU A 363 -0.58 3.87 -4.23
CA GLU A 363 -1.97 3.57 -3.92
C GLU A 363 -2.47 4.40 -2.73
N ALA A 364 -1.64 4.51 -1.68
CA ALA A 364 -1.99 5.32 -0.50
C ALA A 364 -2.06 6.81 -0.82
N VAL A 365 -1.20 7.30 -1.73
CA VAL A 365 -1.20 8.71 -2.15
C VAL A 365 -2.36 9.00 -3.10
N ALA A 366 -2.56 8.14 -4.10
CA ALA A 366 -3.62 8.30 -5.09
C ALA A 366 -5.01 8.15 -4.47
N GLY A 367 -5.21 7.16 -3.59
CA GLY A 367 -6.47 7.00 -2.85
C GLY A 367 -6.78 8.22 -1.98
N ALA A 368 -5.77 8.82 -1.33
CA ALA A 368 -5.94 10.05 -0.57
C ALA A 368 -6.28 11.27 -1.45
N LEU A 369 -5.92 11.25 -2.74
CA LEU A 369 -6.32 12.24 -3.76
C LEU A 369 -7.70 11.94 -4.38
N GLY A 370 -8.32 10.82 -4.01
CA GLY A 370 -9.63 10.41 -4.53
C GLY A 370 -9.57 9.60 -5.83
N TYR A 371 -8.41 9.04 -6.19
CA TYR A 371 -8.31 8.11 -7.31
C TYR A 371 -9.07 6.82 -7.00
N GLU A 372 -10.07 6.50 -7.84
CA GLU A 372 -10.79 5.23 -7.81
C GLU A 372 -10.24 4.33 -8.93
N GLY A 373 -9.33 3.42 -8.55
CA GLY A 373 -8.67 2.53 -9.50
C GLY A 373 -9.57 1.42 -10.06
N HIS A 374 -8.96 0.61 -10.92
CA HIS A 374 -9.56 -0.63 -11.37
C HIS A 374 -9.49 -1.65 -10.24
N ASP A 375 -10.64 -2.08 -9.70
CA ASP A 375 -10.71 -3.18 -8.73
C ASP A 375 -10.40 -4.52 -9.41
N THR A 376 -9.13 -4.72 -9.72
CA THR A 376 -8.61 -5.96 -10.28
C THR A 376 -8.42 -7.01 -9.19
N GLY A 377 -8.46 -6.65 -7.91
CA GLY A 377 -8.09 -7.53 -6.79
C GLY A 377 -6.66 -8.07 -6.82
N LEU A 378 -5.80 -7.57 -7.74
CA LEU A 378 -4.39 -7.93 -7.79
C LEU A 378 -3.57 -6.94 -6.97
N THR A 379 -2.47 -7.44 -6.42
CA THR A 379 -1.38 -6.66 -5.83
C THR A 379 -0.10 -7.11 -6.50
N GLY A 380 0.97 -6.31 -6.48
CA GLY A 380 2.27 -6.73 -7.03
C GLY A 380 2.75 -8.09 -6.49
N ALA A 381 2.47 -8.42 -5.23
CA ALA A 381 2.79 -9.72 -4.64
C ALA A 381 1.94 -10.87 -5.23
N GLU A 382 0.63 -10.64 -5.41
CA GLU A 382 -0.29 -11.62 -6.00
C GLU A 382 -0.01 -11.82 -7.49
N THR A 383 0.24 -10.73 -8.22
CA THR A 383 0.67 -10.71 -9.61
C THR A 383 1.92 -11.57 -9.81
N ALA A 384 2.98 -11.31 -9.04
CA ALA A 384 4.21 -12.10 -9.09
C ALA A 384 3.98 -13.57 -8.69
N ARG A 385 3.10 -13.85 -7.71
CA ARG A 385 2.77 -15.20 -7.28
C ARG A 385 2.06 -16.00 -8.37
N ARG A 386 1.03 -15.43 -9.00
CA ARG A 386 0.28 -16.08 -10.10
C ARG A 386 1.20 -16.37 -11.27
N TYR A 387 2.06 -15.42 -11.64
CA TYR A 387 3.05 -15.62 -12.69
C TYR A 387 4.02 -16.77 -12.38
N ARG A 388 4.60 -16.81 -11.17
CA ARG A 388 5.49 -17.93 -10.75
C ARG A 388 4.77 -19.28 -10.73
N ALA A 389 3.55 -19.32 -10.19
CA ALA A 389 2.76 -20.56 -10.15
C ALA A 389 2.52 -21.12 -11.56
N TRP A 390 2.25 -20.24 -12.52
CA TRP A 390 2.11 -20.64 -13.92
C TRP A 390 3.44 -21.12 -14.54
N MET A 391 4.57 -20.45 -14.26
CA MET A 391 5.89 -20.93 -14.68
C MET A 391 6.23 -22.33 -14.14
N ASP A 392 5.73 -22.67 -12.95
CA ASP A 392 5.88 -23.99 -12.32
C ASP A 392 4.85 -25.04 -12.83
N GLY A 393 4.11 -24.74 -13.91
CA GLY A 393 3.13 -25.64 -14.53
C GLY A 393 1.70 -25.51 -13.97
N GLY A 394 1.43 -24.45 -13.21
CA GLY A 394 0.10 -24.09 -12.74
C GLY A 394 -0.81 -23.52 -13.84
N PRO A 395 -2.03 -23.07 -13.47
CA PRO A 395 -2.97 -22.51 -14.42
C PRO A 395 -2.45 -21.21 -15.05
N GLU A 396 -2.82 -20.95 -16.30
CA GLU A 396 -2.49 -19.71 -17.00
C GLU A 396 -3.12 -18.50 -16.30
N PRO A 397 -2.37 -17.39 -16.09
CA PRO A 397 -2.92 -16.19 -15.51
C PRO A 397 -3.95 -15.54 -16.43
N ASP A 398 -4.93 -14.86 -15.85
CA ASP A 398 -5.79 -13.96 -16.60
C ASP A 398 -4.98 -12.74 -17.09
N TRP A 399 -4.43 -12.84 -18.31
CA TRP A 399 -3.59 -11.81 -18.89
C TRP A 399 -4.30 -10.47 -19.09
N GLU A 400 -5.61 -10.47 -19.29
CA GLU A 400 -6.38 -9.22 -19.43
C GLU A 400 -6.48 -8.51 -18.09
N ARG A 401 -6.72 -9.26 -17.01
CA ARG A 401 -6.71 -8.74 -15.64
C ARG A 401 -5.34 -8.20 -15.22
N HIS A 402 -4.26 -8.91 -15.54
CA HIS A 402 -2.89 -8.42 -15.26
C HIS A 402 -2.53 -7.18 -16.10
N ARG A 403 -2.97 -7.15 -17.36
CA ARG A 403 -2.82 -5.95 -18.18
C ARG A 403 -3.58 -4.77 -17.60
N ALA A 404 -4.80 -4.98 -17.13
CA ALA A 404 -5.62 -3.94 -16.50
C ALA A 404 -4.99 -3.43 -15.19
N TYR A 405 -4.36 -4.31 -14.41
CA TYR A 405 -3.63 -3.93 -13.19
C TYR A 405 -2.47 -2.97 -13.50
N CYS A 406 -1.57 -3.35 -14.42
CA CYS A 406 -0.46 -2.49 -14.84
C CYS A 406 -0.94 -1.20 -15.55
N GLU A 407 -2.06 -1.24 -16.26
CA GLU A 407 -2.69 -0.03 -16.81
C GLU A 407 -3.18 0.91 -15.70
N ASP A 408 -3.77 0.36 -14.64
CA ASP A 408 -4.23 1.14 -13.49
C ASP A 408 -3.05 1.81 -12.78
N ASP A 409 -1.93 1.11 -12.56
CA ASP A 409 -0.75 1.67 -11.89
C ASP A 409 -0.16 2.87 -12.66
N VAL A 410 -0.05 2.82 -13.98
CA VAL A 410 0.42 3.98 -14.77
C VAL A 410 -0.59 5.12 -14.84
N ARG A 411 -1.90 4.82 -14.77
CA ARG A 411 -2.96 5.85 -14.72
C ARG A 411 -3.02 6.51 -13.35
N MET A 412 -2.87 5.74 -12.28
CA MET A 412 -2.76 6.19 -10.91
C MET A 412 -1.53 7.11 -10.75
N LEU A 413 -0.38 6.71 -11.29
CA LEU A 413 0.81 7.56 -11.34
C LEU A 413 0.58 8.86 -12.11
N ALA A 414 -0.14 8.82 -13.24
CA ALA A 414 -0.49 10.00 -14.00
C ALA A 414 -1.40 10.95 -13.20
N ASP A 415 -2.41 10.41 -12.51
CA ASP A 415 -3.32 11.20 -11.67
C ASP A 415 -2.57 11.91 -10.52
N VAL A 416 -1.68 11.18 -9.83
CA VAL A 416 -0.81 11.76 -8.81
C VAL A 416 0.09 12.85 -9.40
N PHE A 417 0.68 12.60 -10.58
CA PHE A 417 1.51 13.59 -11.27
C PHE A 417 0.71 14.87 -11.58
N GLU A 418 -0.50 14.74 -12.11
CA GLU A 418 -1.36 15.88 -12.42
C GLU A 418 -1.79 16.62 -11.15
N ALA A 419 -2.11 15.93 -10.05
CA ALA A 419 -2.42 16.58 -8.78
C ALA A 419 -1.22 17.39 -8.24
N VAL A 420 0.00 16.86 -8.36
CA VAL A 420 1.22 17.57 -8.00
C VAL A 420 1.45 18.77 -8.92
N ALA A 421 1.21 18.63 -10.23
CA ALA A 421 1.41 19.69 -11.22
C ALA A 421 0.36 20.81 -11.10
N ALA A 422 -0.89 20.46 -10.80
CA ALA A 422 -2.03 21.38 -10.66
C ALA A 422 -2.02 22.16 -9.36
N THR A 423 -1.31 21.68 -8.33
CA THR A 423 -1.17 22.42 -7.08
C THR A 423 -0.44 23.73 -7.36
N ASP A 424 -1.18 24.84 -7.24
CA ASP A 424 -0.62 26.17 -7.35
C ASP A 424 0.64 26.26 -6.50
N ARG A 425 1.67 26.87 -7.07
CA ARG A 425 2.90 27.16 -6.35
C ARG A 425 2.48 27.90 -5.10
N VAL A 426 2.53 27.24 -3.93
CA VAL A 426 2.13 27.89 -2.69
C VAL A 426 3.02 29.10 -2.57
N GLU A 427 2.42 30.27 -2.81
CA GLU A 427 3.02 31.55 -2.53
C GLU A 427 3.60 31.42 -1.13
N THR A 428 4.83 31.87 -0.96
CA THR A 428 5.37 32.26 0.34
C THR A 428 4.48 33.40 0.87
N SER A 429 3.26 33.06 1.29
CA SER A 429 2.17 33.98 1.60
C SER A 429 2.43 34.54 2.98
N ILE A 430 3.17 35.65 2.98
CA ILE A 430 2.77 36.94 3.59
C ILE A 430 2.55 36.96 5.12
N ALA A 431 2.76 35.85 5.85
CA ALA A 431 2.83 35.85 7.32
C ALA A 431 4.28 35.84 7.86
N GLU A 432 5.28 35.48 7.04
CA GLU A 432 6.69 35.44 7.45
C GLU A 432 7.51 36.68 7.03
N ARG A 433 6.88 37.68 6.39
CA ARG A 433 7.55 38.93 5.96
C ARG A 433 7.28 40.15 6.85
N THR A 434 6.58 39.99 7.98
CA THR A 434 6.27 41.10 8.90
C THR A 434 6.80 40.88 10.31
N SER A 435 8.03 40.38 10.46
CA SER A 435 8.72 40.38 11.75
C SER A 435 10.24 40.63 11.70
N ASP A 436 10.78 41.15 10.59
CA ASP A 436 12.22 41.48 10.49
C ASP A 436 12.52 42.89 9.94
N ASP A 437 11.52 43.77 9.83
CA ASP A 437 11.75 45.20 9.49
C ASP A 437 11.37 46.12 10.66
N SER A 438 12.21 46.09 11.69
CA SER A 438 12.38 47.21 12.61
C SER A 438 13.78 47.17 13.22
N GLY A 439 14.76 47.58 12.41
CA GLY A 439 16.15 47.71 12.79
C GLY A 439 16.82 48.87 12.06
N ASP A 440 16.28 50.07 12.27
CA ASP A 440 16.93 51.34 11.92
C ASP A 440 18.37 51.36 12.42
N THR A 441 19.33 51.23 11.50
CA THR A 441 20.66 51.80 11.66
C THR A 441 21.16 52.41 10.36
N ARG A 442 20.95 53.72 10.28
CA ARG A 442 21.70 54.74 9.54
C ARG A 442 23.04 54.32 8.91
N GLN A 443 23.07 54.45 7.59
CA GLN A 443 24.02 55.26 6.81
C GLN A 443 25.48 55.37 7.32
N GLY A 444 26.39 54.77 6.55
CA GLY A 444 27.80 55.11 6.53
C GLY A 444 28.49 54.51 5.30
N SER A 445 28.49 55.23 4.18
CA SER A 445 29.43 54.96 3.10
C SER A 445 30.84 55.30 3.58
N LEU A 446 31.84 54.44 3.31
CA LEU A 446 33.20 54.87 3.06
C LEU A 446 33.95 53.83 2.22
N SER A 447 34.51 54.37 1.15
CA SER A 447 35.47 53.84 0.19
C SER A 447 36.84 53.51 0.79
N GLU A 448 37.58 52.68 0.06
CA GLU A 448 39.04 52.42 0.14
C GLU A 448 39.57 51.68 1.39
N PHE A 449 39.98 50.42 1.23
CA PHE A 449 41.38 49.95 1.18
C PHE A 449 41.45 48.47 0.79
#